data_AF-A0A3N4NH90-F1
#
_entry.id   AF-A0A3N4NH90-F1
#
_cell.length_a   1.000
_cell.length_b   1.000
_cell.length_c   1.000
_cell.angle_alpha   90.00
_cell.angle_beta   90.00
_cell.angle_gamma   90.00
#
_symmetry.space_group_name_H-M   'P 1'
#
loop_
_entity.id
_entity.type
_entity.pdbx_description
1 polymer ?
#
loop_
_entity_poly.entity_id
_entity_poly.type
_entity_poly.pdbx_seq_one_letter_code
_entity_poly.pdbx_strand_id
1 'polypeptide(L)'
;MKNLLQSILFLILFTNGFIALAQDKLQEKEDSLDKNYFQISPRFGYDFPTYNNNTPYIDYDGGLDLGISLDYYWTWFGVGFDFDYIMNQPKSTYSTDNIFETDLVTPINSFNLTEDNITRMFYGIGPNFQYRTKSRKFIAELNTRVGLATIDGGRTYLEGTSGRFFYPLNFHAGYKDNGVLTYKGQVRFTYYISNKIGINAGAYYMNHIDAVELSEGGRSAMHQPLLATTDKNQQPINTIETEPIIRTQALQHDISSYGAFVGVSIKLGKTKTEEEECELCSETCNINITAKDKFTGQLLANTEIVLEDLSGTEVKTGTTNEFGMVVFKNVTPEDYVVKGKLHDVALQSEKIVKSDFEACLKNSRIGVEKEIWYTDENYILKGNVVECSFAEGIQGVAIKIRDKINSGEKNTISDEKGNFLVHLKQASTYALNGKKDGYYSNEVEVKTESYNRNKTLFIEFEMCIDPCGKAINLENINFDLDKADILPESLPDLRRIVKLMKDNPTIHVELSSHTDSQGSDAYNKRLSQRRADATVAYIVTLGISKDRLQARGAGESELKNTKCANNVPCTDEEHKINRRTEFKVICN
;
A
#
# COMPACT_ATOMS: atom_id res chain seq x y z
N MET A 1 -34.50 -3.39 3.35
CA MET A 1 -34.11 -4.11 2.10
C MET A 1 -33.27 -3.26 1.13
N LYS A 2 -33.68 -2.02 0.76
CA LYS A 2 -32.86 -1.13 -0.09
C LYS A 2 -31.50 -0.76 0.54
N ASN A 3 -31.47 -0.42 1.82
CA ASN A 3 -30.23 -0.06 2.53
C ASN A 3 -29.28 -1.26 2.70
N LEU A 4 -29.82 -2.46 2.95
CA LEU A 4 -29.06 -3.71 2.99
C LEU A 4 -28.38 -4.02 1.64
N LEU A 5 -29.11 -3.83 0.53
CA LEU A 5 -28.57 -4.03 -0.81
C LEU A 5 -27.49 -2.99 -1.15
N GLN A 6 -27.65 -1.74 -0.68
CA GLN A 6 -26.69 -0.66 -0.89
C GLN A 6 -25.41 -0.86 -0.07
N SER A 7 -25.52 -1.32 1.18
CA SER A 7 -24.38 -1.66 2.04
C SER A 7 -23.65 -2.91 1.55
N ILE A 8 -24.37 -3.93 1.06
CA ILE A 8 -23.77 -5.11 0.42
C ILE A 8 -23.05 -4.70 -0.87
N LEU A 9 -23.64 -3.83 -1.69
CA LEU A 9 -23.03 -3.34 -2.93
C LEU A 9 -21.78 -2.49 -2.65
N PHE A 10 -21.79 -1.66 -1.60
CA PHE A 10 -20.63 -0.87 -1.18
C PHE A 10 -19.51 -1.77 -0.64
N LEU A 11 -19.83 -2.80 0.15
CA LEU A 11 -18.89 -3.79 0.64
C LEU A 11 -18.29 -4.62 -0.51
N ILE A 12 -19.09 -5.00 -1.52
CA ILE A 12 -18.62 -5.70 -2.73
C ILE A 12 -17.74 -4.79 -3.58
N LEU A 13 -18.07 -3.50 -3.73
CA LEU A 13 -17.25 -2.55 -4.50
C LEU A 13 -15.93 -2.23 -3.79
N PHE A 14 -15.93 -2.06 -2.47
CA PHE A 14 -14.72 -1.80 -1.69
C PHE A 14 -13.80 -3.03 -1.61
N THR A 15 -14.38 -4.22 -1.45
CA THR A 15 -13.62 -5.49 -1.49
C THR A 15 -13.07 -5.74 -2.89
N ASN A 16 -13.81 -5.49 -3.96
CA ASN A 16 -13.29 -5.59 -5.33
C ASN A 16 -12.20 -4.54 -5.63
N GLY A 17 -12.27 -3.33 -5.06
CA GLY A 17 -11.21 -2.32 -5.18
C GLY A 17 -9.93 -2.70 -4.44
N PHE A 18 -10.06 -3.26 -3.24
CA PHE A 18 -8.92 -3.82 -2.48
C PHE A 18 -8.36 -5.08 -3.12
N ILE A 19 -9.22 -5.96 -3.64
CA ILE A 19 -8.84 -7.16 -4.39
C ILE A 19 -8.16 -6.76 -5.70
N ALA A 20 -8.62 -5.73 -6.41
CA ALA A 20 -7.94 -5.21 -7.60
C ALA A 20 -6.57 -4.62 -7.26
N LEU A 21 -6.45 -3.82 -6.19
CA LEU A 21 -5.14 -3.33 -5.70
C LEU A 21 -4.20 -4.46 -5.24
N ALA A 22 -4.75 -5.57 -4.75
CA ALA A 22 -3.99 -6.76 -4.36
C ALA A 22 -3.67 -7.67 -5.56
N GLN A 23 -4.56 -7.77 -6.56
CA GLN A 23 -4.45 -8.61 -7.75
C GLN A 23 -3.55 -8.00 -8.82
N ASP A 24 -3.50 -6.67 -8.94
CA ASP A 24 -2.63 -5.94 -9.89
C ASP A 24 -1.13 -6.05 -9.52
N LYS A 25 -0.80 -6.85 -8.50
CA LYS A 25 0.58 -7.25 -8.12
C LYS A 25 0.74 -8.75 -7.85
N LEU A 26 -0.21 -9.60 -8.23
CA LEU A 26 -0.07 -11.07 -8.15
C LEU A 26 0.74 -11.63 -9.32
N GLN A 27 1.97 -11.15 -9.48
CA GLN A 27 2.99 -11.83 -10.28
C GLN A 27 4.41 -11.51 -9.77
N GLU A 28 4.58 -11.35 -8.46
CA GLU A 28 5.90 -11.43 -7.81
C GLU A 28 6.01 -12.76 -7.06
N LYS A 29 7.09 -13.50 -7.36
CA LYS A 29 7.46 -14.80 -6.78
C LYS A 29 7.52 -14.66 -5.26
N GLU A 30 6.54 -15.24 -4.57
CA GLU A 30 6.37 -15.18 -3.12
C GLU A 30 7.55 -15.88 -2.42
N ASP A 31 8.49 -15.08 -1.91
CA ASP A 31 9.69 -15.56 -1.25
C ASP A 31 9.35 -16.22 0.10
N SER A 32 10.00 -17.35 0.36
CA SER A 32 9.49 -18.49 1.12
C SER A 32 9.51 -18.40 2.65
N LEU A 33 9.47 -17.21 3.24
CA LEU A 33 9.50 -17.01 4.71
C LEU A 33 8.47 -15.96 5.17
N ASP A 34 7.23 -16.43 5.35
CA ASP A 34 6.20 -16.07 6.35
C ASP A 34 4.84 -16.58 5.86
N LYS A 35 4.73 -17.90 5.65
CA LYS A 35 3.60 -18.47 4.89
C LYS A 35 2.27 -18.44 5.61
N ASN A 36 2.24 -18.35 6.94
CA ASN A 36 1.04 -18.09 7.72
C ASN A 36 1.44 -17.56 9.11
N TYR A 37 0.67 -16.65 9.70
CA TYR A 37 0.85 -16.29 11.10
C TYR A 37 -0.49 -15.99 11.77
N PHE A 38 -0.55 -16.24 13.07
CA PHE A 38 -1.58 -15.75 13.95
C PHE A 38 -1.18 -14.37 14.49
N GLN A 39 -2.14 -13.52 14.79
CA GLN A 39 -1.93 -12.18 15.30
C GLN A 39 -2.96 -11.87 16.37
N ILE A 40 -2.49 -11.43 17.53
CA ILE A 40 -3.33 -10.92 18.62
C ILE A 40 -3.20 -9.41 18.62
N SER A 41 -4.33 -8.70 18.61
CA SER A 41 -4.33 -7.23 18.61
C SER A 41 -5.30 -6.66 19.65
N PRO A 42 -4.89 -6.47 20.91
CA PRO A 42 -5.62 -5.63 21.86
C PRO A 42 -5.66 -4.17 21.38
N ARG A 43 -6.79 -3.51 21.62
CA ARG A 43 -7.11 -2.15 21.20
C ARG A 43 -7.76 -1.35 22.31
N PHE A 44 -7.47 -0.06 22.32
CA PHE A 44 -8.11 0.96 23.14
C PHE A 44 -8.52 2.11 22.23
N GLY A 45 -9.76 2.56 22.33
CA GLY A 45 -10.32 3.54 21.42
C GLY A 45 -11.46 4.37 22.02
N TYR A 46 -12.06 5.16 21.14
CA TYR A 46 -13.21 6.00 21.43
C TYR A 46 -14.28 5.81 20.34
N ASP A 47 -15.52 5.57 20.78
CA ASP A 47 -16.68 5.31 19.94
C ASP A 47 -17.61 6.52 19.89
N PHE A 48 -18.11 6.83 18.69
CA PHE A 48 -19.09 7.87 18.43
C PHE A 48 -20.38 7.21 17.93
N PRO A 49 -21.41 7.11 18.79
CA PRO A 49 -22.62 6.39 18.45
C PRO A 49 -23.63 7.28 17.71
N THR A 50 -24.54 6.63 17.01
CA THR A 50 -25.68 7.27 16.33
C THR A 50 -26.91 6.39 16.53
N TYR A 51 -27.86 6.90 17.30
CA TYR A 51 -29.13 6.25 17.60
C TYR A 51 -30.24 6.99 16.85
N ASN A 52 -31.08 6.25 16.13
CA ASN A 52 -32.26 6.80 15.47
C ASN A 52 -33.55 6.33 16.17
N ASN A 53 -33.61 6.57 17.48
CA ASN A 53 -34.65 6.07 18.39
C ASN A 53 -35.85 7.02 18.58
N ASN A 54 -35.90 8.12 17.82
CA ASN A 54 -36.95 9.14 17.90
C ASN A 54 -37.13 9.71 19.32
N THR A 55 -36.03 9.95 20.03
CA THR A 55 -36.00 10.63 21.34
C THR A 55 -35.43 12.04 21.17
N PRO A 56 -36.28 13.07 20.93
CA PRO A 56 -35.81 14.39 20.47
C PRO A 56 -34.98 15.17 21.50
N TYR A 57 -34.99 14.73 22.77
CA TYR A 57 -34.29 15.37 23.87
C TYR A 57 -33.23 14.45 24.51
N ILE A 58 -32.75 13.45 23.78
CA ILE A 58 -31.71 12.55 24.25
C ILE A 58 -30.68 12.41 23.14
N ASP A 59 -29.50 12.98 23.39
CA ASP A 59 -28.30 12.75 22.61
C ASP A 59 -27.48 11.61 23.23
N TYR A 60 -26.43 11.20 22.53
CA TYR A 60 -25.52 10.16 23.03
C TYR A 60 -24.09 10.65 22.88
N ASP A 61 -23.44 10.90 24.02
CA ASP A 61 -22.04 11.26 24.06
C ASP A 61 -21.20 10.02 23.71
N GLY A 62 -20.09 10.25 22.99
CA GLY A 62 -19.13 9.21 22.69
C GLY A 62 -18.48 8.65 23.94
N GLY A 63 -17.82 7.49 23.81
CA GLY A 63 -17.28 6.83 24.98
C GLY A 63 -16.21 5.79 24.70
N LEU A 64 -15.91 4.98 25.71
CA LEU A 64 -14.81 4.04 25.71
C LEU A 64 -15.07 2.88 24.75
N ASP A 65 -14.05 2.50 23.98
CA ASP A 65 -14.00 1.26 23.20
C ASP A 65 -12.78 0.42 23.61
N LEU A 66 -13.03 -0.82 24.04
CA LEU A 66 -12.00 -1.82 24.34
C LEU A 66 -12.20 -3.03 23.43
N GLY A 67 -11.19 -3.36 22.63
CA GLY A 67 -11.28 -4.44 21.67
C GLY A 67 -10.11 -5.42 21.71
N ILE A 68 -10.33 -6.65 21.25
CA ILE A 68 -9.27 -7.60 20.91
C ILE A 68 -9.61 -8.30 19.60
N SER A 69 -8.67 -8.29 18.65
CA SER A 69 -8.71 -9.16 17.47
C SER A 69 -7.80 -10.37 17.62
N LEU A 70 -8.29 -11.50 17.16
CA LEU A 70 -7.56 -12.74 16.94
C LEU A 70 -7.60 -13.05 15.45
N ASP A 71 -6.50 -12.80 14.75
CA ASP A 71 -6.41 -12.87 13.30
C ASP A 71 -5.47 -14.00 12.87
N TYR A 72 -5.86 -14.79 11.87
CA TYR A 72 -4.97 -15.72 11.19
C TYR A 72 -4.82 -15.32 9.74
N TYR A 73 -3.59 -15.08 9.30
CA TYR A 73 -3.27 -14.71 7.93
C TYR A 73 -2.53 -15.84 7.24
N TRP A 74 -2.95 -16.14 6.01
CA TRP A 74 -2.16 -16.98 5.11
C TRP A 74 -1.16 -16.08 4.36
N THR A 75 -1.65 -15.27 3.44
CA THR A 75 -0.83 -14.36 2.63
C THR A 75 -1.37 -12.94 2.75
N TRP A 76 -2.00 -12.40 1.71
CA TRP A 76 -2.77 -11.16 1.72
C TRP A 76 -4.18 -11.36 2.31
N PHE A 77 -4.64 -12.60 2.42
CA PHE A 77 -5.94 -12.98 2.96
C PHE A 77 -5.82 -13.66 4.34
N GLY A 78 -6.83 -13.48 5.17
CA GLY A 78 -6.94 -14.07 6.50
C GLY A 78 -8.38 -14.22 6.98
N VAL A 79 -8.54 -14.83 8.15
CA VAL A 79 -9.80 -14.86 8.90
C VAL A 79 -9.52 -14.31 10.29
N GLY A 80 -10.46 -13.57 10.86
CA GLY A 80 -10.30 -13.00 12.18
C GLY A 80 -11.57 -13.04 12.99
N PHE A 81 -11.37 -13.02 14.30
CA PHE A 81 -12.41 -12.90 15.30
C PHE A 81 -12.18 -11.64 16.12
N ASP A 82 -13.23 -10.86 16.34
CA ASP A 82 -13.19 -9.64 17.14
C ASP A 82 -14.11 -9.79 18.35
N PHE A 83 -13.63 -9.32 19.50
CA PHE A 83 -14.44 -9.05 20.68
C PHE A 83 -14.28 -7.58 21.04
N ASP A 84 -15.37 -6.83 21.12
CA ASP A 84 -15.37 -5.41 21.48
C ASP A 84 -16.36 -5.15 22.63
N TYR A 85 -15.92 -4.36 23.61
CA TYR A 85 -16.73 -3.81 24.69
C TYR A 85 -16.74 -2.29 24.54
N ILE A 86 -17.92 -1.75 24.23
CA ILE A 86 -18.13 -0.33 24.01
C ILE A 86 -19.06 0.20 25.09
N MET A 87 -18.74 1.36 25.65
CA MET A 87 -19.57 2.03 26.65
C MET A 87 -19.74 3.50 26.27
N ASN A 88 -20.99 3.90 26.00
CA ASN A 88 -21.37 5.29 25.74
C ASN A 88 -22.32 5.79 26.84
N GLN A 89 -22.62 7.09 26.84
CA GLN A 89 -23.50 7.71 27.83
C GLN A 89 -24.63 8.47 27.11
N PRO A 90 -25.92 8.20 27.43
CA PRO A 90 -27.01 9.05 26.98
C PRO A 90 -26.96 10.41 27.70
N LYS A 91 -27.44 11.45 27.04
CA LYS A 91 -27.43 12.81 27.55
C LYS A 91 -28.74 13.50 27.26
N SER A 92 -29.45 13.89 28.31
CA SER A 92 -30.66 14.66 28.21
C SER A 92 -30.34 16.08 27.72
N THR A 93 -30.99 16.47 26.63
CA THR A 93 -30.97 17.84 26.08
C THR A 93 -32.27 18.59 26.36
N TYR A 94 -33.15 18.01 27.18
CA TYR A 94 -34.39 18.62 27.62
C TYR A 94 -34.10 19.90 28.44
N SER A 95 -34.66 21.04 28.02
CA SER A 95 -34.46 22.31 28.73
C SER A 95 -35.16 22.28 30.08
N THR A 96 -34.44 22.67 31.15
CA THR A 96 -34.96 22.81 32.51
C THR A 96 -35.17 24.28 32.92
N ASP A 97 -35.12 25.19 31.95
CA ASP A 97 -35.10 26.63 32.22
C ASP A 97 -36.51 27.19 32.40
N ASN A 98 -36.73 27.90 33.51
CA ASN A 98 -37.94 28.68 33.79
C ASN A 98 -39.25 27.92 33.51
N ILE A 99 -39.34 26.67 33.98
CA ILE A 99 -40.54 25.84 33.83
C ILE A 99 -41.52 26.12 34.96
N PHE A 100 -42.78 26.33 34.62
CA PHE A 100 -43.88 26.57 35.54
C PHE A 100 -45.04 25.60 35.29
N GLU A 101 -45.84 25.37 36.33
CA GLU A 101 -47.14 24.71 36.20
C GLU A 101 -48.11 25.57 35.36
N THR A 102 -49.25 25.01 35.00
CA THR A 102 -50.28 25.67 34.18
C THR A 102 -50.90 26.91 34.85
N ASP A 103 -50.61 27.16 36.14
CA ASP A 103 -51.07 28.34 36.88
C ASP A 103 -50.21 29.59 36.64
N LEU A 104 -49.10 29.46 35.89
CA LEU A 104 -48.13 30.51 35.54
C LEU A 104 -47.40 31.13 36.75
N VAL A 105 -47.49 30.51 37.93
CA VAL A 105 -46.93 31.05 39.18
C VAL A 105 -46.06 30.03 39.91
N THR A 106 -46.43 28.75 39.87
CA THR A 106 -45.75 27.70 40.63
C THR A 106 -44.59 27.13 39.80
N PRO A 107 -43.31 27.32 40.21
CA PRO A 107 -42.17 26.87 39.44
C PRO A 107 -41.87 25.39 39.66
N ILE A 108 -41.49 24.70 38.59
CA ILE A 108 -40.85 23.38 38.64
C ILE A 108 -39.34 23.66 38.67
N ASN A 109 -38.75 23.60 39.87
CA ASN A 109 -37.41 24.15 40.11
C ASN A 109 -36.42 23.16 40.73
N SER A 110 -36.84 21.91 40.96
CA SER A 110 -35.97 20.81 41.38
C SER A 110 -36.05 19.71 40.34
N PHE A 111 -34.89 19.24 39.88
CA PHE A 111 -34.79 18.27 38.82
C PHE A 111 -33.95 17.08 39.27
N ASN A 112 -34.44 15.88 39.03
CA ASN A 112 -33.72 14.64 39.25
C ASN A 112 -33.51 13.94 37.90
N LEU A 113 -32.25 13.77 37.50
CA LEU A 113 -31.85 13.21 36.22
C LEU A 113 -31.07 11.91 36.46
N THR A 114 -31.49 10.85 35.78
CA THR A 114 -30.78 9.57 35.70
C THR A 114 -30.43 9.28 34.25
N GLU A 115 -29.16 8.98 34.00
CA GLU A 115 -28.59 8.67 32.68
C GLU A 115 -27.73 7.42 32.81
N ASP A 116 -28.33 6.26 32.58
CA ASP A 116 -27.62 4.99 32.69
C ASP A 116 -26.76 4.77 31.45
N ASN A 117 -25.49 4.43 31.66
CA ASN A 117 -24.57 4.10 30.55
C ASN A 117 -25.18 3.02 29.66
N ILE A 118 -24.91 3.13 28.36
CA ILE A 118 -25.25 2.09 27.38
C ILE A 118 -24.00 1.32 27.03
N THR A 119 -24.08 0.00 27.15
CA THR A 119 -22.98 -0.92 26.87
C THR A 119 -23.31 -1.79 25.67
N ARG A 120 -22.32 -2.02 24.82
CA ARG A 120 -22.42 -2.89 23.65
C ARG A 120 -21.27 -3.89 23.71
N MET A 121 -21.61 -5.17 23.80
CA MET A 121 -20.64 -6.27 23.71
C MET A 121 -20.80 -6.95 22.38
N PHE A 122 -19.81 -6.85 21.50
CA PHE A 122 -19.82 -7.45 20.18
C PHE A 122 -18.83 -8.62 20.11
N TYR A 123 -19.24 -9.70 19.47
CA TYR A 123 -18.36 -10.77 19.04
C TYR A 123 -18.68 -11.17 17.61
N GLY A 124 -17.66 -11.18 16.75
CA GLY A 124 -17.88 -11.45 15.33
C GLY A 124 -16.68 -12.08 14.64
N ILE A 125 -16.96 -12.73 13.52
CA ILE A 125 -15.97 -13.40 12.69
C ILE A 125 -16.06 -12.89 11.26
N GLY A 126 -14.95 -12.88 10.53
CA GLY A 126 -14.99 -12.58 9.10
C GLY A 126 -13.62 -12.50 8.45
N PRO A 127 -13.58 -12.18 7.15
CA PRO A 127 -12.35 -12.14 6.39
C PRO A 127 -11.49 -10.93 6.75
N ASN A 128 -10.18 -11.13 6.60
CA ASN A 128 -9.15 -10.13 6.71
C ASN A 128 -8.43 -10.01 5.38
N PHE A 129 -8.09 -8.79 5.01
CA PHE A 129 -7.25 -8.48 3.88
C PHE A 129 -6.10 -7.60 4.36
N GLN A 130 -4.91 -7.85 3.85
CA GLN A 130 -3.75 -7.06 4.21
C GLN A 130 -2.84 -6.77 3.03
N TYR A 131 -2.30 -5.57 3.06
CA TYR A 131 -1.28 -5.09 2.15
C TYR A 131 0.00 -4.84 2.96
N ARG A 132 1.11 -5.43 2.52
CA ARG A 132 2.42 -5.32 3.18
C ARG A 132 3.35 -4.49 2.30
N THR A 133 4.07 -3.53 2.89
CA THR A 133 5.12 -2.81 2.15
C THR A 133 6.32 -3.71 1.88
N LYS A 134 7.18 -3.34 0.92
CA LYS A 134 8.42 -4.09 0.61
C LYS A 134 9.33 -4.26 1.83
N SER A 135 9.34 -3.29 2.76
CA SER A 135 10.10 -3.37 4.01
C SER A 135 9.46 -4.27 5.07
N ARG A 136 8.22 -4.72 4.88
CA ARG A 136 7.38 -5.51 5.80
C ARG A 136 7.17 -4.87 7.19
N LYS A 137 7.70 -3.66 7.42
CA LYS A 137 7.52 -2.89 8.65
C LYS A 137 6.17 -2.21 8.72
N PHE A 138 5.52 -1.96 7.58
CA PHE A 138 4.19 -1.35 7.55
C PHE A 138 3.19 -2.30 6.89
N ILE A 139 2.07 -2.52 7.56
CA ILE A 139 0.96 -3.33 7.07
C ILE A 139 -0.32 -2.49 7.16
N ALA A 140 -1.06 -2.42 6.05
CA ALA A 140 -2.42 -1.89 6.02
C ALA A 140 -3.40 -3.06 5.96
N GLU A 141 -4.40 -3.07 6.82
CA GLU A 141 -5.35 -4.16 7.00
C GLU A 141 -6.77 -3.64 6.82
N LEU A 142 -7.59 -4.41 6.11
CA LEU A 142 -9.04 -4.24 6.01
C LEU A 142 -9.68 -5.48 6.62
N ASN A 143 -10.39 -5.32 7.73
CA ASN A 143 -11.05 -6.42 8.41
C ASN A 143 -12.57 -6.21 8.38
N THR A 144 -13.32 -7.26 8.05
CA THR A 144 -14.78 -7.24 8.11
C THR A 144 -15.25 -8.35 9.03
N ARG A 145 -16.31 -8.09 9.79
CA ARG A 145 -16.89 -9.01 10.76
C ARG A 145 -18.40 -9.01 10.62
N VAL A 146 -18.98 -10.19 10.78
CA VAL A 146 -20.40 -10.39 11.05
C VAL A 146 -20.49 -11.20 12.33
N GLY A 147 -21.41 -10.80 13.20
CA GLY A 147 -21.50 -11.38 14.51
C GLY A 147 -22.77 -10.98 15.24
N LEU A 148 -22.75 -11.17 16.55
CA LEU A 148 -23.85 -10.83 17.43
C LEU A 148 -23.37 -9.82 18.47
N ALA A 149 -24.28 -8.95 18.89
CA ALA A 149 -24.05 -8.02 19.98
C ALA A 149 -25.12 -8.17 21.07
N THR A 150 -24.71 -7.82 22.29
CA THR A 150 -25.64 -7.49 23.39
C THR A 150 -25.61 -5.99 23.59
N ILE A 151 -26.78 -5.37 23.71
CA ILE A 151 -26.97 -3.95 23.96
C ILE A 151 -27.77 -3.80 25.26
N ASP A 152 -27.16 -3.20 26.27
CA ASP A 152 -27.76 -3.09 27.61
C ASP A 152 -27.55 -1.69 28.19
N GLY A 153 -28.60 -1.13 28.81
CA GLY A 153 -28.60 0.19 29.43
C GLY A 153 -29.11 1.31 28.52
N GLY A 154 -28.65 2.54 28.73
CA GLY A 154 -29.12 3.71 27.99
C GLY A 154 -30.49 4.24 28.44
N ARG A 155 -30.93 3.85 29.65
CA ARG A 155 -32.14 4.37 30.26
C ARG A 155 -31.90 5.82 30.68
N THR A 156 -32.82 6.70 30.33
CA THR A 156 -32.76 8.12 30.70
C THR A 156 -34.09 8.51 31.33
N TYR A 157 -34.05 9.17 32.47
CA TYR A 157 -35.25 9.66 33.15
C TYR A 157 -34.97 11.02 33.78
N LEU A 158 -35.74 12.03 33.37
CA LEU A 158 -35.74 13.36 33.94
C LEU A 158 -37.09 13.61 34.61
N GLU A 159 -37.05 13.94 35.88
CA GLU A 159 -38.21 14.30 36.69
C GLU A 159 -38.05 15.71 37.25
N GLY A 160 -39.09 16.54 37.10
CA GLY A 160 -39.21 17.84 37.73
C GLY A 160 -40.13 17.78 38.95
N THR A 161 -39.81 18.53 40.00
CA THR A 161 -40.61 18.62 41.23
C THR A 161 -41.09 20.05 41.45
N SER A 162 -42.36 20.17 41.84
CA SER A 162 -42.96 21.40 42.37
C SER A 162 -43.70 21.08 43.66
N GLY A 163 -43.17 21.55 44.79
CA GLY A 163 -43.73 21.27 46.12
C GLY A 163 -43.81 19.76 46.43
N ARG A 164 -45.02 19.18 46.33
CA ARG A 164 -45.28 17.74 46.55
C ARG A 164 -45.61 16.97 45.27
N PHE A 165 -45.63 17.64 44.12
CA PHE A 165 -45.96 17.04 42.83
C PHE A 165 -44.69 16.74 42.03
N PHE A 166 -44.73 15.61 41.32
CA PHE A 166 -43.63 15.09 40.51
C PHE A 166 -44.09 14.98 39.06
N TYR A 167 -43.29 15.51 38.15
CA TYR A 167 -43.59 15.61 36.73
C TYR A 167 -42.52 14.87 35.94
N PRO A 168 -42.84 13.76 35.27
CA PRO A 168 -41.88 13.08 34.42
C PRO A 168 -41.74 13.91 33.13
N LEU A 169 -40.57 14.51 32.91
CA LEU A 169 -40.35 15.48 31.83
C LEU A 169 -39.78 14.84 30.57
N ASN A 170 -38.88 13.86 30.72
CA ASN A 170 -38.27 13.15 29.60
C ASN A 170 -37.90 11.74 30.03
N PHE A 171 -38.11 10.76 29.15
CA PHE A 171 -37.90 9.36 29.46
C PHE A 171 -37.55 8.54 28.22
N HIS A 172 -36.60 7.63 28.38
CA HIS A 172 -36.33 6.54 27.46
C HIS A 172 -35.96 5.30 28.26
N ALA A 173 -36.62 4.18 27.96
CA ALA A 173 -36.49 2.93 28.70
C ALA A 173 -35.12 2.26 28.50
N GLY A 174 -34.36 2.65 27.48
CA GLY A 174 -33.07 2.03 27.15
C GLY A 174 -33.24 0.71 26.41
N TYR A 175 -32.24 -0.16 26.54
CA TYR A 175 -32.13 -1.41 25.80
C TYR A 175 -31.77 -2.57 26.75
N LYS A 176 -32.20 -3.77 26.36
CA LYS A 176 -31.73 -5.05 26.92
C LYS A 176 -31.90 -6.13 25.86
N ASP A 177 -31.18 -5.93 24.76
CA ASP A 177 -31.29 -6.76 23.57
C ASP A 177 -30.08 -7.67 23.44
N ASN A 178 -30.33 -8.95 23.20
CA ASN A 178 -29.31 -9.99 23.17
C ASN A 178 -29.35 -10.71 21.83
N GLY A 179 -28.19 -10.85 21.19
CA GLY A 179 -28.11 -11.54 19.91
C GLY A 179 -28.45 -10.64 18.72
N VAL A 180 -28.19 -9.33 18.84
CA VAL A 180 -28.43 -8.37 17.77
C VAL A 180 -27.44 -8.60 16.64
N LEU A 181 -27.94 -8.90 15.44
CA LEU A 181 -27.09 -9.12 14.28
C LEU A 181 -26.28 -7.85 13.98
N THR A 182 -24.96 -7.98 13.95
CA THR A 182 -24.05 -6.83 13.88
C THR A 182 -23.02 -7.03 12.79
N TYR A 183 -22.81 -5.99 11.98
CA TYR A 183 -21.70 -5.89 11.02
C TYR A 183 -20.68 -4.88 11.53
N LYS A 184 -19.39 -5.21 11.37
CA LYS A 184 -18.28 -4.30 11.62
C LYS A 184 -17.32 -4.30 10.43
N GLY A 185 -16.94 -3.13 9.96
CA GLY A 185 -15.84 -2.94 9.02
C GLY A 185 -14.77 -2.06 9.67
N GLN A 186 -13.51 -2.46 9.61
CA GLN A 186 -12.41 -1.67 10.17
C GLN A 186 -11.20 -1.64 9.24
N VAL A 187 -10.49 -0.51 9.29
CA VAL A 187 -9.17 -0.33 8.69
C VAL A 187 -8.14 -0.18 9.81
N ARG A 188 -7.02 -0.89 9.69
CA ARG A 188 -5.94 -0.88 10.69
C ARG A 188 -4.60 -0.72 9.99
N PHE A 189 -3.80 0.22 10.46
CA PHE A 189 -2.44 0.45 10.00
C PHE A 189 -1.47 0.06 11.11
N THR A 190 -0.60 -0.90 10.82
CA THR A 190 0.31 -1.49 11.79
C THR A 190 1.75 -1.22 11.38
N TYR A 191 2.53 -0.59 12.27
CA TYR A 191 3.97 -0.44 12.13
C TYR A 191 4.70 -1.41 13.08
N TYR A 192 5.41 -2.38 12.51
CA TYR A 192 6.21 -3.36 13.22
C TYR A 192 7.55 -2.78 13.65
N ILE A 193 7.70 -2.61 14.97
CA ILE A 193 8.96 -2.20 15.61
C ILE A 193 9.93 -3.39 15.77
N SER A 194 9.41 -4.61 15.74
CA SER A 194 10.18 -5.85 15.67
C SER A 194 9.45 -6.87 14.78
N ASN A 195 10.07 -8.03 14.52
CA ASN A 195 9.44 -9.09 13.71
C ASN A 195 8.17 -9.67 14.35
N LYS A 196 7.92 -9.42 15.65
CA LYS A 196 6.75 -9.93 16.38
C LYS A 196 5.81 -8.84 16.90
N ILE A 197 6.32 -7.65 17.20
CA ILE A 197 5.55 -6.59 17.87
C ILE A 197 5.39 -5.40 16.92
N GLY A 198 4.14 -4.98 16.73
CA GLY A 198 3.79 -3.76 16.02
C GLY A 198 2.87 -2.87 16.84
N ILE A 199 2.92 -1.58 16.57
CA ILE A 199 1.97 -0.59 17.09
C ILE A 199 0.98 -0.31 15.96
N ASN A 200 -0.31 -0.29 16.29
CA ASN A 200 -1.35 -0.07 15.30
C ASN A 200 -2.25 1.11 15.67
N ALA A 201 -2.83 1.71 14.64
CA ALA A 201 -3.89 2.71 14.74
C ALA A 201 -4.92 2.43 13.64
N GLY A 202 -6.19 2.71 13.91
CA GLY A 202 -7.26 2.38 12.97
C GLY A 202 -8.58 3.07 13.28
N ALA A 203 -9.53 2.80 12.40
CA ALA A 203 -10.90 3.26 12.54
C ALA A 203 -11.86 2.15 12.13
N TYR A 204 -13.07 2.16 12.69
CA TYR A 204 -14.13 1.23 12.33
C TYR A 204 -15.47 1.92 12.14
N TYR A 205 -16.36 1.19 11.48
CA TYR A 205 -17.80 1.43 11.44
C TYR A 205 -18.51 0.15 11.88
N MET A 206 -19.51 0.28 12.75
CA MET A 206 -20.31 -0.80 13.28
C MET A 206 -21.80 -0.50 13.09
N ASN A 207 -22.59 -1.50 12.72
CA ASN A 207 -24.05 -1.39 12.60
C ASN A 207 -24.72 -2.60 13.24
N HIS A 208 -25.56 -2.35 14.23
CA HIS A 208 -26.45 -3.29 14.88
C HIS A 208 -27.81 -3.21 14.20
N ILE A 209 -28.23 -4.31 13.58
CA ILE A 209 -29.43 -4.35 12.76
C ILE A 209 -30.64 -4.62 13.65
N ASP A 210 -31.68 -3.80 13.49
CA ASP A 210 -33.00 -4.05 14.09
C ASP A 210 -32.95 -4.26 15.61
N ALA A 211 -32.13 -3.47 16.32
CA ALA A 211 -32.07 -3.48 17.78
C ALA A 211 -33.41 -3.04 18.39
N VAL A 212 -33.82 -3.73 19.45
CA VAL A 212 -35.13 -3.56 20.08
C VAL A 212 -34.98 -2.82 21.41
N GLU A 213 -35.71 -1.72 21.54
CA GLU A 213 -35.80 -0.96 22.78
C GLU A 213 -36.60 -1.70 23.86
N LEU A 214 -36.39 -1.30 25.11
CA LEU A 214 -37.23 -1.71 26.22
C LEU A 214 -38.59 -0.99 26.22
N SER A 215 -39.54 -1.61 26.92
CA SER A 215 -40.76 -0.96 27.38
C SER A 215 -40.88 -1.17 28.89
N GLU A 216 -40.83 -0.09 29.65
CA GLU A 216 -40.96 -0.07 31.11
C GLU A 216 -42.31 0.57 31.47
N GLY A 217 -43.10 -0.11 32.30
CA GLY A 217 -44.43 0.41 32.70
C GLY A 217 -45.39 0.66 31.53
N GLY A 218 -45.22 -0.04 30.40
CA GLY A 218 -46.02 0.12 29.18
C GLY A 218 -45.59 1.32 28.30
N ARG A 219 -44.40 1.89 28.54
CA ARG A 219 -43.85 3.03 27.80
C ARG A 219 -42.41 2.74 27.40
N SER A 220 -42.04 3.09 26.18
CA SER A 220 -40.67 2.94 25.67
C SER A 220 -39.93 4.27 25.62
N ALA A 221 -40.62 5.36 25.24
CA ALA A 221 -40.12 6.71 25.36
C ALA A 221 -41.26 7.68 25.70
N MET A 222 -40.92 8.81 26.32
CA MET A 222 -41.86 9.88 26.61
C MET A 222 -41.13 11.21 26.70
N HIS A 223 -41.76 12.29 26.25
CA HIS A 223 -41.35 13.63 26.62
C HIS A 223 -42.55 14.55 26.85
N GLN A 224 -42.36 15.51 27.73
CA GLN A 224 -43.30 16.57 28.02
C GLN A 224 -43.05 17.75 27.07
N PRO A 225 -44.01 18.20 26.26
CA PRO A 225 -43.79 19.40 25.45
C PRO A 225 -43.77 20.65 26.33
N LEU A 226 -42.83 21.55 26.06
CA LEU A 226 -42.77 22.88 26.68
C LEU A 226 -43.46 23.90 25.77
N LEU A 227 -44.35 24.70 26.36
CA LEU A 227 -45.00 25.82 25.68
C LEU A 227 -44.38 27.13 26.16
N ALA A 228 -43.77 27.89 25.24
CA ALA A 228 -43.21 29.20 25.56
C ALA A 228 -44.34 30.22 25.75
N THR A 229 -44.34 30.92 26.89
CA THR A 229 -45.31 31.95 27.24
C THR A 229 -44.67 33.02 28.12
N THR A 230 -45.46 33.92 28.69
CA THR A 230 -44.99 34.96 29.63
C THR A 230 -45.70 34.87 30.97
N ASP A 231 -44.96 35.10 32.05
CA ASP A 231 -45.52 35.22 33.40
C ASP A 231 -46.37 36.49 33.56
N LYS A 232 -46.95 36.68 34.76
CA LYS A 232 -47.75 37.88 35.09
C LYS A 232 -46.97 39.20 35.00
N ASN A 233 -45.64 39.16 34.93
CA ASN A 233 -44.73 40.30 34.83
C ASN A 233 -44.12 40.44 33.42
N GLN A 234 -44.66 39.74 32.41
CA GLN A 234 -44.16 39.70 31.02
C GLN A 234 -42.75 39.10 30.84
N GLN A 235 -42.25 38.32 31.81
CA GLN A 235 -41.00 37.58 31.66
C GLN A 235 -41.24 36.26 30.91
N PRO A 236 -40.33 35.84 30.01
CA PRO A 236 -40.46 34.61 29.26
C PRO A 236 -40.33 33.39 30.18
N ILE A 237 -41.31 32.48 30.11
CA ILE A 237 -41.38 31.24 30.86
C ILE A 237 -41.83 30.07 29.96
N ASN A 238 -41.65 28.84 30.44
CA ASN A 238 -42.15 27.62 29.80
C ASN A 238 -43.22 26.96 30.66
N THR A 239 -44.30 26.45 30.07
CA THR A 239 -45.34 25.69 30.79
C THR A 239 -45.48 24.27 30.26
N ILE A 240 -45.91 23.36 31.13
CA ILE A 240 -46.17 21.94 30.81
C ILE A 240 -47.66 21.67 30.53
N GLU A 241 -48.32 22.55 29.77
CA GLU A 241 -49.79 22.55 29.54
C GLU A 241 -50.35 21.38 28.71
N THR A 242 -49.51 20.54 28.14
CA THR A 242 -49.92 19.48 27.21
C THR A 242 -49.82 18.09 27.84
N GLU A 243 -50.63 17.14 27.37
CA GLU A 243 -50.40 15.73 27.72
C GLU A 243 -49.02 15.30 27.21
N PRO A 244 -48.25 14.51 27.98
CA PRO A 244 -46.95 14.03 27.55
C PRO A 244 -47.09 13.20 26.26
N ILE A 245 -46.15 13.40 25.34
CA ILE A 245 -46.07 12.58 24.12
C ILE A 245 -45.43 11.26 24.50
N ILE A 246 -46.25 10.20 24.57
CA ILE A 246 -45.82 8.87 25.00
C ILE A 246 -45.75 7.93 23.79
N ARG A 247 -44.61 7.26 23.65
CA ARG A 247 -44.46 6.11 22.76
C ARG A 247 -44.52 4.83 23.60
N THR A 248 -45.61 4.08 23.46
CA THR A 248 -45.83 2.82 24.20
C THR A 248 -45.15 1.62 23.56
N GLN A 249 -45.02 1.60 22.24
CA GLN A 249 -44.37 0.52 21.51
C GLN A 249 -42.86 0.71 21.49
N ALA A 250 -42.13 -0.35 21.84
CA ALA A 250 -40.68 -0.42 21.63
C ALA A 250 -40.37 -0.24 20.15
N LEU A 251 -39.40 0.61 19.84
CA LEU A 251 -38.95 0.79 18.47
C LEU A 251 -37.92 -0.30 18.14
N GLN A 252 -38.01 -0.81 16.92
CA GLN A 252 -36.99 -1.66 16.31
C GLN A 252 -36.26 -0.82 15.26
N HIS A 253 -34.96 -0.60 15.46
CA HIS A 253 -34.17 0.29 14.60
C HIS A 253 -32.68 -0.06 14.62
N ASP A 254 -31.97 0.43 13.61
CA ASP A 254 -30.53 0.24 13.51
C ASP A 254 -29.79 1.19 14.45
N ILE A 255 -28.81 0.67 15.17
CA ILE A 255 -27.84 1.46 15.95
C ILE A 255 -26.51 1.38 15.22
N SER A 256 -25.93 2.53 14.89
CA SER A 256 -24.63 2.57 14.22
C SER A 256 -23.61 3.36 15.03
N SER A 257 -22.33 3.09 14.80
CA SER A 257 -21.26 3.90 15.35
C SER A 257 -20.03 3.87 14.47
N TYR A 258 -19.20 4.90 14.61
CA TYR A 258 -17.84 4.91 14.10
C TYR A 258 -16.89 5.14 15.26
N GLY A 259 -15.70 4.55 15.20
CA GLY A 259 -14.72 4.70 16.26
C GLY A 259 -13.30 4.75 15.74
N ALA A 260 -12.42 5.31 16.55
CA ALA A 260 -10.98 5.36 16.31
C ALA A 260 -10.24 4.67 17.46
N PHE A 261 -9.19 3.92 17.14
CA PHE A 261 -8.46 3.15 18.14
C PHE A 261 -6.95 3.14 17.88
N VAL A 262 -6.22 2.85 18.94
CA VAL A 262 -4.80 2.50 18.92
C VAL A 262 -4.60 1.16 19.62
N GLY A 263 -3.55 0.44 19.28
CA GLY A 263 -3.31 -0.89 19.83
C GLY A 263 -1.91 -1.42 19.58
N VAL A 264 -1.71 -2.66 20.03
CA VAL A 264 -0.48 -3.42 19.81
C VAL A 264 -0.83 -4.67 19.04
N SER A 265 -0.08 -5.01 18.01
CA SER A 265 -0.23 -6.26 17.25
C SER A 265 0.93 -7.20 17.54
N ILE A 266 0.61 -8.41 17.98
CA ILE A 266 1.58 -9.45 18.35
C ILE A 266 1.43 -10.60 17.36
N LYS A 267 2.44 -10.85 16.54
CA LYS A 267 2.49 -12.01 15.64
C LYS A 267 2.95 -13.26 16.39
N LEU A 268 2.11 -14.28 16.33
CA LEU A 268 2.35 -15.65 16.78
C LEU A 268 2.44 -16.56 15.55
N GLY A 269 3.65 -16.98 15.20
CA GLY A 269 3.88 -18.01 14.18
C GLY A 269 4.78 -19.07 14.76
N LYS A 270 4.83 -20.25 14.13
CA LYS A 270 5.95 -21.15 14.36
C LYS A 270 7.22 -20.41 13.94
N THR A 271 7.92 -19.83 14.92
CA THR A 271 9.36 -20.07 14.98
C THR A 271 9.51 -21.56 14.71
N LYS A 272 10.31 -21.95 13.70
CA LYS A 272 11.13 -23.13 13.94
C LYS A 272 11.67 -22.90 15.33
N THR A 273 11.22 -23.72 16.26
CA THR A 273 11.74 -23.76 17.61
C THR A 273 13.25 -23.70 17.41
N GLU A 274 13.85 -22.56 17.74
CA GLU A 274 15.08 -22.66 18.50
C GLU A 274 14.66 -23.52 19.67
N GLU A 275 14.96 -24.81 19.54
CA GLU A 275 15.03 -25.70 20.68
C GLU A 275 15.91 -24.96 21.69
N GLU A 276 15.27 -24.30 22.65
CA GLU A 276 15.75 -24.38 24.02
C GLU A 276 15.58 -25.83 24.47
N GLU A 277 16.44 -26.66 23.91
CA GLU A 277 16.95 -27.83 24.55
C GLU A 277 18.46 -27.59 24.55
N CYS A 278 18.99 -27.18 25.69
CA CYS A 278 20.40 -27.44 25.98
C CYS A 278 20.54 -28.96 26.20
N GLU A 279 20.28 -29.75 25.15
CA GLU A 279 20.61 -31.16 25.09
C GLU A 279 21.97 -31.24 24.40
N LEU A 280 22.98 -31.49 25.24
CA LEU A 280 24.40 -31.26 25.01
C LEU A 280 24.80 -29.78 25.01
N CYS A 281 25.31 -29.33 26.18
CA CYS A 281 26.53 -28.53 26.20
C CYS A 281 27.52 -29.19 25.22
N SER A 282 27.57 -28.71 23.98
CA SER A 282 28.61 -29.06 23.04
C SER A 282 29.93 -28.72 23.71
N GLU A 283 30.81 -29.72 23.87
CA GLU A 283 32.20 -29.50 24.29
C GLU A 283 32.98 -28.64 23.27
N THR A 284 32.36 -28.26 22.15
CA THR A 284 33.00 -27.53 21.06
C THR A 284 32.52 -26.08 20.98
N CYS A 285 33.48 -25.19 20.77
CA CYS A 285 33.26 -23.77 20.57
C CYS A 285 32.83 -23.47 19.12
N ASN A 286 31.84 -22.59 18.95
CA ASN A 286 31.44 -22.11 17.62
C ASN A 286 32.26 -20.88 17.20
N ILE A 287 32.50 -20.73 15.91
CA ILE A 287 33.05 -19.49 15.32
C ILE A 287 31.90 -18.74 14.65
N ASN A 288 31.68 -17.49 15.07
CA ASN A 288 30.68 -16.58 14.53
C ASN A 288 31.38 -15.48 13.73
N ILE A 289 31.17 -15.44 12.42
CA ILE A 289 31.74 -14.42 11.53
C ILE A 289 30.65 -13.46 11.09
N THR A 290 30.89 -12.15 11.25
CA THR A 290 30.02 -11.09 10.74
C THR A 290 30.71 -10.34 9.59
N ALA A 291 30.08 -10.29 8.42
CA ALA A 291 30.57 -9.52 7.28
C ALA A 291 29.92 -8.13 7.24
N LYS A 292 30.72 -7.08 7.11
CA LYS A 292 30.27 -5.68 7.09
C LYS A 292 30.96 -4.87 6.00
N ASP A 293 30.26 -3.87 5.47
CA ASP A 293 30.89 -2.83 4.66
C ASP A 293 31.63 -1.82 5.54
N LYS A 294 32.89 -1.53 5.20
CA LYS A 294 33.75 -0.64 6.00
C LYS A 294 33.25 0.80 6.05
N PHE A 295 32.62 1.28 4.97
CA PHE A 295 32.25 2.69 4.85
C PHE A 295 30.85 2.98 5.40
N THR A 296 29.88 2.10 5.13
CA THR A 296 28.49 2.27 5.55
C THR A 296 28.16 1.58 6.88
N GLY A 297 28.98 0.61 7.31
CA GLY A 297 28.68 -0.28 8.44
C GLY A 297 27.57 -1.29 8.15
N GLN A 298 27.07 -1.36 6.91
CA GLN A 298 26.00 -2.27 6.51
C GLN A 298 26.43 -3.73 6.65
N LEU A 299 25.58 -4.56 7.27
CA LEU A 299 25.75 -6.02 7.33
C LEU A 299 25.56 -6.63 5.94
N LEU A 300 26.46 -7.53 5.56
CA LEU A 300 26.54 -8.08 4.21
C LEU A 300 26.00 -9.51 4.17
N ALA A 301 24.74 -9.66 3.79
CA ALA A 301 24.13 -10.95 3.51
C ALA A 301 24.66 -11.59 2.22
N ASN A 302 24.51 -12.90 2.08
CA ASN A 302 24.94 -13.66 0.90
C ASN A 302 26.43 -13.48 0.55
N THR A 303 27.26 -13.23 1.57
CA THR A 303 28.72 -13.15 1.45
C THR A 303 29.28 -14.53 1.69
N GLU A 304 30.08 -15.03 0.74
CA GLU A 304 30.79 -16.30 0.89
C GLU A 304 31.90 -16.13 1.92
N ILE A 305 32.02 -17.07 2.84
CA ILE A 305 33.01 -17.10 3.91
C ILE A 305 33.72 -18.44 3.87
N VAL A 306 35.04 -18.39 3.84
CA VAL A 306 35.92 -19.55 3.83
C VAL A 306 36.82 -19.48 5.05
N LEU A 307 36.86 -20.56 5.82
CA LEU A 307 37.80 -20.76 6.91
C LEU A 307 38.93 -21.67 6.40
N GLU A 308 40.15 -21.15 6.35
CA GLU A 308 41.35 -21.88 5.97
C GLU A 308 42.24 -22.14 7.19
N ASP A 309 42.94 -23.26 7.18
CA ASP A 309 44.06 -23.49 8.11
C ASP A 309 45.30 -22.68 7.70
N LEU A 310 46.37 -22.72 8.51
CA LEU A 310 47.62 -22.02 8.21
C LEU A 310 48.36 -22.55 6.97
N SER A 311 48.00 -23.72 6.45
CA SER A 311 48.53 -24.24 5.18
C SER A 311 47.79 -23.71 3.95
N GLY A 312 46.66 -23.02 4.15
CA GLY A 312 45.77 -22.53 3.10
C GLY A 312 44.76 -23.57 2.64
N THR A 313 44.58 -24.67 3.38
CA THR A 313 43.58 -25.69 3.06
C THR A 313 42.21 -25.23 3.58
N GLU A 314 41.18 -25.30 2.74
CA GLU A 314 39.81 -24.99 3.14
C GLU A 314 39.29 -26.01 4.16
N VAL A 315 38.94 -25.52 5.34
CA VAL A 315 38.43 -26.33 6.46
C VAL A 315 36.91 -26.35 6.45
N LYS A 316 36.29 -25.17 6.31
CA LYS A 316 34.84 -24.99 6.23
C LYS A 316 34.50 -23.80 5.34
N THR A 317 33.35 -23.88 4.69
CA THR A 317 32.76 -22.79 3.91
C THR A 317 31.33 -22.56 4.34
N GLY A 318 30.87 -21.33 4.15
CA GLY A 318 29.50 -20.94 4.47
C GLY A 318 29.16 -19.62 3.82
N THR A 319 27.90 -19.22 3.95
CA THR A 319 27.39 -17.98 3.38
C THR A 319 26.66 -17.23 4.48
N THR A 320 26.88 -15.92 4.57
CA THR A 320 26.21 -15.10 5.57
C THR A 320 24.71 -15.04 5.33
N ASN A 321 23.94 -15.09 6.42
CA ASN A 321 22.49 -14.89 6.39
C ASN A 321 22.11 -13.41 6.23
N GLU A 322 20.81 -13.09 6.31
CA GLU A 322 20.27 -11.71 6.21
C GLU A 322 20.86 -10.72 7.24
N PHE A 323 21.43 -11.21 8.35
CA PHE A 323 22.11 -10.40 9.35
C PHE A 323 23.62 -10.28 9.10
N GLY A 324 24.10 -10.70 7.94
CA GLY A 324 25.53 -10.70 7.61
C GLY A 324 26.35 -11.68 8.45
N MET A 325 25.72 -12.70 9.05
CA MET A 325 26.39 -13.64 9.96
C MET A 325 26.45 -15.06 9.38
N VAL A 326 27.56 -15.76 9.64
CA VAL A 326 27.70 -17.20 9.43
C VAL A 326 28.29 -17.84 10.69
N VAL A 327 27.84 -19.06 11.01
CA VAL A 327 28.28 -19.80 12.20
C VAL A 327 28.91 -21.13 11.79
N PHE A 328 30.18 -21.31 12.14
CA PHE A 328 30.88 -22.58 11.98
C PHE A 328 30.88 -23.35 13.30
N LYS A 329 30.16 -24.47 13.32
CA LYS A 329 30.10 -25.39 14.46
C LYS A 329 31.14 -26.50 14.34
N ASN A 330 31.50 -27.10 15.48
CA ASN A 330 32.44 -28.23 15.57
C ASN A 330 33.78 -27.94 14.88
N VAL A 331 34.40 -26.81 15.21
CA VAL A 331 35.72 -26.42 14.69
C VAL A 331 36.78 -26.75 15.75
N THR A 332 37.86 -27.40 15.35
CA THR A 332 38.98 -27.73 16.24
C THR A 332 39.66 -26.43 16.72
N PRO A 333 40.01 -26.27 18.00
CA PRO A 333 40.72 -25.08 18.48
C PRO A 333 42.16 -24.98 17.96
N GLU A 334 42.36 -24.35 16.81
CA GLU A 334 43.66 -24.10 16.17
C GLU A 334 43.65 -22.69 15.53
N ASP A 335 44.75 -22.31 14.89
CA ASP A 335 44.86 -21.05 14.16
C ASP A 335 44.22 -21.17 12.76
N TYR A 336 43.43 -20.16 12.38
CA TYR A 336 42.74 -20.08 11.09
C TYR A 336 42.85 -18.70 10.45
N VAL A 337 42.66 -18.67 9.14
CA VAL A 337 42.42 -17.47 8.35
C VAL A 337 40.99 -17.49 7.83
N VAL A 338 40.23 -16.44 8.11
CA VAL A 338 38.90 -16.21 7.59
C VAL A 338 39.02 -15.33 6.36
N LYS A 339 38.51 -15.81 5.22
CA LYS A 339 38.38 -15.02 3.98
C LYS A 339 36.91 -14.85 3.66
N GLY A 340 36.57 -13.74 3.03
CA GLY A 340 35.22 -13.47 2.54
C GLY A 340 35.22 -13.01 1.10
N LYS A 341 34.10 -13.22 0.41
CA LYS A 341 33.89 -12.76 -0.96
C LYS A 341 32.43 -12.35 -1.16
N LEU A 342 32.21 -11.13 -1.65
CA LEU A 342 30.89 -10.60 -2.00
C LEU A 342 30.88 -10.26 -3.50
N HIS A 343 30.03 -10.92 -4.28
CA HIS A 343 29.84 -10.66 -5.72
C HIS A 343 31.16 -10.51 -6.50
N ASP A 344 32.09 -11.46 -6.32
CA ASP A 344 33.42 -11.46 -6.96
C ASP A 344 34.50 -10.54 -6.39
N VAL A 345 34.19 -9.80 -5.33
CA VAL A 345 35.17 -8.95 -4.65
C VAL A 345 35.51 -9.53 -3.28
N ALA A 346 36.80 -9.73 -3.04
CA ALA A 346 37.31 -10.26 -1.77
C ALA A 346 37.16 -9.22 -0.64
N LEU A 347 36.74 -9.69 0.53
CA LEU A 347 36.77 -8.93 1.78
C LEU A 347 38.18 -9.01 2.39
N GLN A 348 38.48 -8.08 3.30
CA GLN A 348 39.67 -8.15 4.13
C GLN A 348 39.66 -9.44 4.96
N SER A 349 40.73 -10.23 4.86
CA SER A 349 40.89 -11.46 5.63
C SER A 349 41.16 -11.16 7.11
N GLU A 350 40.68 -12.04 7.99
CA GLU A 350 40.93 -11.95 9.43
C GLU A 350 41.55 -13.22 9.98
N LYS A 351 42.24 -13.11 11.11
CA LYS A 351 42.85 -14.25 11.80
C LYS A 351 42.06 -14.65 13.03
N ILE A 352 41.91 -15.95 13.20
CA ILE A 352 41.47 -16.57 14.45
C ILE A 352 42.69 -17.30 15.01
N VAL A 353 43.04 -16.99 16.25
CA VAL A 353 44.14 -17.66 16.93
C VAL A 353 43.60 -18.66 17.94
N LYS A 354 44.37 -19.70 18.24
CA LYS A 354 43.99 -20.76 19.18
C LYS A 354 43.56 -20.23 20.55
N SER A 355 44.15 -19.12 21.01
CA SER A 355 43.77 -18.48 22.27
C SER A 355 42.37 -17.84 22.25
N ASP A 356 41.82 -17.52 21.07
CA ASP A 356 40.45 -16.99 20.96
C ASP A 356 39.40 -18.00 21.47
N PHE A 357 39.72 -19.30 21.42
CA PHE A 357 38.85 -20.37 21.91
C PHE A 357 38.85 -20.49 23.45
N GLU A 358 39.80 -19.89 24.16
CA GLU A 358 39.94 -20.05 25.61
C GLU A 358 38.74 -19.51 26.40
N ALA A 359 38.18 -18.36 26.00
CA ALA A 359 37.03 -17.75 26.66
C ALA A 359 35.76 -18.59 26.50
N CYS A 360 35.62 -19.20 25.32
CA CYS A 360 34.50 -20.06 24.95
C CYS A 360 34.53 -21.40 25.72
N LEU A 361 35.72 -22.00 25.84
CA LEU A 361 35.92 -23.25 26.57
C LEU A 361 35.75 -23.10 28.09
N LYS A 362 35.89 -21.88 28.63
CA LYS A 362 35.73 -21.60 30.08
C LYS A 362 34.28 -21.37 30.53
N ASN A 363 33.43 -20.79 29.67
CA ASN A 363 32.10 -20.30 30.08
C ASN A 363 30.93 -20.81 29.21
N SER A 364 31.17 -21.64 28.20
CA SER A 364 30.19 -22.31 27.32
C SER A 364 29.08 -21.44 26.71
N ARG A 365 29.20 -20.10 26.75
CA ARG A 365 28.12 -19.17 26.39
C ARG A 365 28.45 -18.19 25.27
N ILE A 366 29.72 -18.04 24.88
CA ILE A 366 30.15 -17.06 23.86
C ILE A 366 31.14 -17.76 22.93
N GLY A 367 30.76 -17.90 21.66
CA GLY A 367 31.65 -18.42 20.60
C GLY A 367 32.81 -17.48 20.29
N VAL A 368 33.73 -17.88 19.40
CA VAL A 368 34.73 -16.95 18.84
C VAL A 368 34.01 -16.00 17.89
N GLU A 369 34.01 -14.70 18.19
CA GLU A 369 33.38 -13.68 17.35
C GLU A 369 34.43 -12.90 16.55
N LYS A 370 34.26 -12.80 15.22
CA LYS A 370 35.10 -11.97 14.36
C LYS A 370 34.25 -11.19 13.35
N GLU A 371 34.75 -10.03 12.96
CA GLU A 371 34.17 -9.20 11.92
C GLU A 371 35.11 -9.12 10.73
N ILE A 372 34.61 -9.35 9.51
CA ILE A 372 35.38 -9.15 8.28
C ILE A 372 34.79 -8.00 7.45
N TRP A 373 35.66 -7.24 6.79
CA TRP A 373 35.29 -5.95 6.20
C TRP A 373 35.38 -5.96 4.68
N TYR A 374 34.33 -5.49 4.02
CA TYR A 374 34.34 -5.13 2.61
C TYR A 374 34.92 -3.72 2.46
N THR A 375 36.00 -3.60 1.70
CA THR A 375 36.82 -2.38 1.63
C THR A 375 36.89 -1.76 0.24
N ASP A 376 36.17 -2.32 -0.74
CA ASP A 376 36.12 -1.76 -2.10
C ASP A 376 35.32 -0.43 -2.08
N GLU A 377 35.94 0.61 -2.61
CA GLU A 377 35.39 1.97 -2.70
C GLU A 377 34.35 2.13 -3.83
N ASN A 378 34.19 1.14 -4.70
CA ASN A 378 33.18 1.15 -5.75
C ASN A 378 31.77 0.93 -5.18
N TYR A 379 30.77 1.37 -5.94
CA TYR A 379 29.37 0.99 -5.74
C TYR A 379 29.07 -0.33 -6.44
N ILE A 380 28.09 -1.07 -5.93
CA ILE A 380 27.52 -2.24 -6.59
C ILE A 380 26.19 -1.81 -7.21
N LEU A 381 26.15 -1.67 -8.54
CA LEU A 381 24.90 -1.46 -9.26
C LEU A 381 24.17 -2.79 -9.38
N LYS A 382 23.01 -2.88 -8.75
CA LYS A 382 22.02 -3.94 -8.90
C LYS A 382 21.00 -3.48 -9.93
N GLY A 383 21.16 -3.96 -11.14
CA GLY A 383 20.31 -3.63 -12.27
C GLY A 383 19.21 -4.66 -12.47
N ASN A 384 18.04 -4.24 -12.94
CA ASN A 384 17.00 -5.12 -13.46
C ASN A 384 16.55 -4.61 -14.84
N VAL A 385 16.46 -5.50 -15.83
CA VAL A 385 15.99 -5.17 -17.17
C VAL A 385 14.56 -5.69 -17.35
N VAL A 386 13.63 -4.80 -17.70
CA VAL A 386 12.19 -5.10 -17.86
C VAL A 386 11.66 -4.67 -19.22
N GLU A 387 10.50 -5.20 -19.63
CA GLU A 387 9.75 -4.63 -20.76
C GLU A 387 9.11 -3.29 -20.34
N CYS A 388 9.26 -2.19 -21.09
CA CYS A 388 8.68 -0.91 -20.64
C CYS A 388 7.13 -0.95 -20.49
N SER A 389 6.46 -1.86 -21.20
CA SER A 389 4.99 -2.06 -21.13
C SER A 389 4.55 -3.02 -20.03
N PHE A 390 5.43 -3.88 -19.53
CA PHE A 390 5.14 -4.93 -18.55
C PHE A 390 6.33 -5.07 -17.61
N ALA A 391 6.12 -5.00 -16.29
CA ALA A 391 7.20 -5.12 -15.31
C ALA A 391 7.79 -6.55 -15.18
N GLU A 392 7.81 -7.32 -16.26
CA GLU A 392 8.44 -8.63 -16.35
C GLU A 392 9.92 -8.50 -16.71
N GLY A 393 10.77 -9.18 -15.94
CA GLY A 393 12.21 -9.19 -16.15
C GLY A 393 12.59 -9.95 -17.42
N ILE A 394 13.51 -9.39 -18.20
CA ILE A 394 13.91 -9.95 -19.49
C ILE A 394 15.29 -10.59 -19.36
N GLN A 395 15.34 -11.90 -19.52
CA GLN A 395 16.59 -12.65 -19.57
C GLN A 395 17.42 -12.39 -20.82
N GLY A 396 18.75 -12.43 -20.69
CA GLY A 396 19.65 -12.50 -21.83
C GLY A 396 19.82 -11.17 -22.58
N VAL A 397 19.49 -10.05 -21.94
CA VAL A 397 19.75 -8.72 -22.49
C VAL A 397 21.22 -8.41 -22.29
N ALA A 398 21.95 -8.14 -23.37
CA ALA A 398 23.32 -7.67 -23.28
C ALA A 398 23.33 -6.17 -22.89
N ILE A 399 23.81 -5.86 -21.70
CA ILE A 399 23.90 -4.49 -21.19
C ILE A 399 25.33 -3.99 -21.36
N LYS A 400 25.46 -2.90 -22.14
CA LYS A 400 26.70 -2.17 -22.33
C LYS A 400 26.71 -0.94 -21.42
N ILE A 401 27.74 -0.80 -20.60
CA ILE A 401 27.90 0.27 -19.61
C ILE A 401 29.17 1.07 -19.93
N ARG A 402 29.01 2.34 -20.30
CA ARG A 402 30.11 3.25 -20.67
C ARG A 402 30.30 4.32 -19.61
N ASP A 403 31.50 4.43 -19.06
CA ASP A 403 31.91 5.53 -18.19
C ASP A 403 32.17 6.78 -19.05
N LYS A 404 31.34 7.83 -18.90
CA LYS A 404 31.44 9.06 -19.68
C LYS A 404 32.56 9.99 -19.23
N ILE A 405 33.16 9.77 -18.05
CA ILE A 405 34.19 10.64 -17.47
C ILE A 405 35.57 9.98 -17.56
N ASN A 406 35.71 8.74 -17.11
CA ASN A 406 37.02 8.11 -16.89
C ASN A 406 37.48 7.20 -18.05
N SER A 407 36.81 7.25 -19.21
CA SER A 407 37.08 6.40 -20.38
C SER A 407 37.13 4.90 -20.02
N GLY A 408 35.98 4.25 -19.96
CA GLY A 408 35.88 2.82 -19.69
C GLY A 408 34.56 2.22 -20.18
N GLU A 409 34.58 0.92 -20.48
CA GLU A 409 33.39 0.17 -20.89
C GLU A 409 33.34 -1.16 -20.15
N LYS A 410 32.14 -1.56 -19.72
CA LYS A 410 31.83 -2.86 -19.13
C LYS A 410 30.63 -3.46 -19.85
N ASN A 411 30.58 -4.78 -19.92
CA ASN A 411 29.44 -5.50 -20.46
C ASN A 411 28.96 -6.53 -19.42
N THR A 412 27.66 -6.74 -19.36
CA THR A 412 27.03 -7.78 -18.55
C THR A 412 25.78 -8.29 -19.27
N ILE A 413 25.20 -9.38 -18.78
CA ILE A 413 24.00 -9.99 -19.35
C ILE A 413 23.00 -10.20 -18.22
N SER A 414 21.73 -9.91 -18.49
CA SER A 414 20.67 -10.14 -17.51
C SER A 414 20.35 -11.63 -17.30
N ASP A 415 20.09 -12.02 -16.05
CA ASP A 415 19.70 -13.36 -15.64
C ASP A 415 18.23 -13.69 -15.99
N GLU A 416 17.76 -14.89 -15.62
CA GLU A 416 16.36 -15.35 -15.85
C GLU A 416 15.27 -14.40 -15.37
N LYS A 417 15.58 -13.53 -14.39
CA LYS A 417 14.66 -12.55 -13.81
C LYS A 417 14.95 -11.13 -14.29
N GLY A 418 15.82 -10.96 -15.28
CA GLY A 418 16.25 -9.66 -15.78
C GLY A 418 17.35 -8.99 -14.95
N ASN A 419 17.86 -9.59 -13.88
CA ASN A 419 18.84 -8.93 -13.01
C ASN A 419 20.25 -8.98 -13.58
N PHE A 420 21.03 -7.94 -13.29
CA PHE A 420 22.47 -7.92 -13.55
C PHE A 420 23.19 -7.16 -12.43
N LEU A 421 24.49 -7.40 -12.30
CA LEU A 421 25.33 -6.74 -11.32
C LEU A 421 26.59 -6.18 -11.98
N VAL A 422 26.96 -4.95 -11.62
CA VAL A 422 28.20 -4.33 -12.07
C VAL A 422 28.79 -3.38 -11.02
N HIS A 423 30.11 -3.40 -10.86
CA HIS A 423 30.82 -2.46 -9.99
C HIS A 423 31.04 -1.11 -10.69
N LEU A 424 30.68 -0.01 -10.04
CA LEU A 424 30.81 1.35 -10.58
C LEU A 424 31.73 2.19 -9.70
N LYS A 425 32.72 2.85 -10.31
CA LYS A 425 33.55 3.86 -9.63
C LYS A 425 32.72 5.06 -9.21
N GLN A 426 33.18 5.71 -8.14
CA GLN A 426 32.63 6.96 -7.64
C GLN A 426 32.84 8.12 -8.63
N ALA A 427 32.12 9.23 -8.40
CA ALA A 427 32.29 10.49 -9.12
C ALA A 427 32.29 10.36 -10.65
N SER A 428 31.37 9.55 -11.20
CA SER A 428 31.22 9.38 -12.64
C SER A 428 29.74 9.37 -13.08
N THR A 429 29.54 9.45 -14.40
CA THR A 429 28.27 9.20 -15.07
C THR A 429 28.42 8.00 -16.00
N TYR A 430 27.62 6.97 -15.78
CA TYR A 430 27.59 5.77 -16.60
C TYR A 430 26.39 5.81 -17.53
N ALA A 431 26.63 5.64 -18.82
CA ALA A 431 25.60 5.43 -19.82
C ALA A 431 25.40 3.92 -20.03
N LEU A 432 24.17 3.45 -19.87
CA LEU A 432 23.80 2.06 -20.06
C LEU A 432 22.87 1.94 -21.28
N ASN A 433 23.09 0.90 -22.08
CA ASN A 433 22.25 0.54 -23.22
C ASN A 433 22.06 -0.98 -23.25
N GLY A 434 20.81 -1.42 -23.36
CA GLY A 434 20.44 -2.83 -23.45
C GLY A 434 20.18 -3.26 -24.89
N LYS A 435 20.74 -4.41 -25.27
CA LYS A 435 20.54 -5.02 -26.59
C LYS A 435 20.03 -6.45 -26.45
N LYS A 436 18.92 -6.75 -27.13
CA LYS A 436 18.39 -8.11 -27.29
C LYS A 436 17.60 -8.19 -28.60
N ASP A 437 17.67 -9.33 -29.27
CA ASP A 437 16.92 -9.54 -30.51
C ASP A 437 15.42 -9.38 -30.28
N GLY A 438 14.75 -8.68 -31.17
CA GLY A 438 13.33 -8.33 -31.02
C GLY A 438 13.03 -7.21 -30.02
N TYR A 439 14.05 -6.57 -29.44
CA TYR A 439 13.90 -5.42 -28.52
C TYR A 439 14.83 -4.26 -28.88
N TYR A 440 14.50 -3.06 -28.39
CA TYR A 440 15.36 -1.87 -28.44
C TYR A 440 15.31 -1.09 -27.13
N SER A 441 16.31 -0.25 -26.87
CA SER A 441 16.35 0.57 -25.65
C SER A 441 16.96 1.94 -25.89
N ASN A 442 16.55 2.94 -25.11
CA ASN A 442 17.23 4.23 -25.09
C ASN A 442 18.49 4.15 -24.22
N GLU A 443 19.50 4.98 -24.50
CA GLU A 443 20.60 5.18 -23.56
C GLU A 443 20.05 5.84 -22.28
N VAL A 444 20.32 5.21 -21.13
CA VAL A 444 19.93 5.67 -19.80
C VAL A 444 21.18 5.92 -18.95
N GLU A 445 21.11 6.85 -17.99
CA GLU A 445 22.28 7.27 -17.22
C GLU A 445 22.16 6.98 -15.73
N VAL A 446 23.26 6.49 -15.13
CA VAL A 446 23.45 6.36 -13.68
C VAL A 446 24.60 7.28 -13.26
N LYS A 447 24.31 8.26 -12.40
CA LYS A 447 25.28 9.25 -11.91
C LYS A 447 25.76 8.88 -10.52
N THR A 448 26.97 8.35 -10.39
CA THR A 448 27.54 7.95 -9.09
C THR A 448 28.00 9.13 -8.25
N GLU A 449 28.18 10.32 -8.85
CA GLU A 449 28.41 11.59 -8.14
C GLU A 449 27.23 12.01 -7.25
N SER A 450 26.02 11.53 -7.53
CA SER A 450 24.81 11.81 -6.74
C SER A 450 24.71 10.97 -5.47
N TYR A 451 25.63 10.02 -5.26
CA TYR A 451 25.64 9.11 -4.12
C TYR A 451 26.85 9.35 -3.22
N ASN A 452 26.73 8.96 -1.96
CA ASN A 452 27.81 9.03 -0.98
C ASN A 452 28.22 7.62 -0.54
N ARG A 453 29.47 7.22 -0.82
CA ARG A 453 29.97 5.87 -0.54
C ARG A 453 30.00 5.52 0.96
N ASN A 454 30.08 6.53 1.84
CA ASN A 454 29.97 6.35 3.29
C ASN A 454 28.53 6.08 3.76
N LYS A 455 27.53 6.18 2.88
CA LYS A 455 26.12 5.90 3.20
C LYS A 455 25.49 4.84 2.30
N THR A 456 26.09 4.55 1.15
CA THR A 456 25.51 3.69 0.13
C THR A 456 26.58 2.77 -0.45
N LEU A 457 26.34 1.46 -0.40
CA LEU A 457 27.11 0.46 -1.15
C LEU A 457 26.38 0.04 -2.43
N PHE A 458 25.07 -0.20 -2.33
CA PHE A 458 24.23 -0.69 -3.43
C PHE A 458 23.47 0.45 -4.11
N ILE A 459 23.51 0.48 -5.43
CA ILE A 459 22.66 1.33 -6.26
C ILE A 459 21.67 0.41 -6.97
N GLU A 460 20.37 0.59 -6.71
CA GLU A 460 19.31 -0.13 -7.41
C GLU A 460 18.94 0.64 -8.69
N PHE A 461 18.84 -0.06 -9.82
CA PHE A 461 18.55 0.55 -11.11
C PHE A 461 17.66 -0.33 -11.97
N GLU A 462 16.62 0.26 -12.55
CA GLU A 462 15.76 -0.42 -13.51
C GLU A 462 15.99 0.15 -14.90
N MET A 463 16.29 -0.73 -15.85
CA MET A 463 16.39 -0.43 -17.27
C MET A 463 15.17 -1.00 -17.97
N CYS A 464 14.37 -0.16 -18.63
CA CYS A 464 13.30 -0.66 -19.47
C CYS A 464 13.76 -0.75 -20.93
N ILE A 465 13.35 -1.81 -21.62
CA ILE A 465 13.53 -2.01 -23.06
C ILE A 465 12.16 -2.30 -23.70
N ASP A 466 11.97 -1.90 -24.95
CA ASP A 466 10.70 -2.04 -25.67
C ASP A 466 10.78 -3.14 -26.73
N PRO A 467 9.71 -3.92 -26.95
CA PRO A 467 9.67 -4.89 -28.04
C PRO A 467 9.51 -4.18 -29.37
N CYS A 468 10.14 -4.73 -30.40
CA CYS A 468 9.97 -4.26 -31.76
C CYS A 468 8.60 -4.69 -32.31
N GLY A 469 8.18 -4.06 -33.40
CA GLY A 469 6.95 -4.38 -34.11
C GLY A 469 5.69 -3.71 -33.54
N LYS A 470 5.77 -3.10 -32.35
CA LYS A 470 4.70 -2.23 -31.82
C LYS A 470 4.83 -0.83 -32.43
N ALA A 471 3.71 -0.28 -32.89
CA ALA A 471 3.65 1.12 -33.31
C ALA A 471 3.63 2.00 -32.05
N ILE A 472 4.53 2.97 -32.00
CA ILE A 472 4.55 4.02 -31.02
C ILE A 472 3.94 5.26 -31.67
N ASN A 473 2.96 5.84 -30.99
CA ASN A 473 2.32 7.06 -31.47
C ASN A 473 3.22 8.27 -31.17
N LEU A 474 3.45 9.12 -32.16
CA LEU A 474 4.06 10.43 -31.93
C LEU A 474 2.91 11.41 -31.81
N GLU A 475 2.59 11.76 -30.57
CA GLU A 475 1.42 12.59 -30.28
C GLU A 475 1.49 13.98 -30.96
N ASN A 476 2.67 14.42 -31.43
CA ASN A 476 2.86 15.78 -31.97
C ASN A 476 3.49 15.86 -33.38
N ILE A 477 3.50 14.80 -34.20
CA ILE A 477 3.74 14.99 -35.65
C ILE A 477 2.41 15.32 -36.32
N ASN A 478 2.04 16.60 -36.18
CA ASN A 478 0.85 17.17 -36.78
C ASN A 478 1.19 17.85 -38.11
N PHE A 479 0.21 17.87 -39.00
CA PHE A 479 0.27 18.60 -40.25
C PHE A 479 -0.95 19.50 -40.37
N ASP A 480 -0.76 20.68 -40.93
CA ASP A 480 -1.87 21.54 -41.36
C ASP A 480 -2.77 20.78 -42.35
N LEU A 481 -4.04 21.17 -42.40
CA LEU A 481 -5.00 20.70 -43.40
C LEU A 481 -4.37 20.86 -44.79
N ASP A 482 -4.37 19.76 -45.54
CA ASP A 482 -3.83 19.68 -46.90
C ASP A 482 -2.32 19.94 -47.10
N LYS A 483 -1.54 20.04 -46.04
CA LYS A 483 -0.07 20.22 -46.14
C LYS A 483 0.71 18.97 -45.75
N ALA A 484 1.96 18.91 -46.21
CA ALA A 484 2.95 17.89 -45.88
C ALA A 484 4.23 18.47 -45.25
N ASP A 485 4.27 19.78 -44.99
CA ASP A 485 5.41 20.44 -44.35
C ASP A 485 5.48 20.04 -42.87
N ILE A 486 6.68 19.71 -42.39
CA ILE A 486 6.92 19.38 -40.98
C ILE A 486 6.88 20.67 -40.17
N LEU A 487 5.96 20.74 -39.22
CA LEU A 487 5.82 21.91 -38.35
C LEU A 487 6.98 21.98 -37.33
N PRO A 488 7.41 23.18 -36.91
CA PRO A 488 8.45 23.35 -35.88
C PRO A 488 8.17 22.60 -34.56
N GLU A 489 6.89 22.45 -34.21
CA GLU A 489 6.42 21.71 -33.03
C GLU A 489 6.70 20.19 -33.10
N SER A 490 6.86 19.63 -34.31
CA SER A 490 7.16 18.21 -34.53
C SER A 490 8.65 17.88 -34.45
N LEU A 491 9.52 18.90 -34.43
CA LEU A 491 10.98 18.71 -34.43
C LEU A 491 11.54 18.00 -33.18
N PRO A 492 11.06 18.26 -31.94
CA PRO A 492 11.55 17.54 -30.76
C PRO A 492 11.32 16.03 -30.84
N ASP A 493 10.13 15.62 -31.31
CA ASP A 493 9.77 14.21 -31.47
C ASP A 493 10.63 13.52 -32.54
N LEU A 494 10.89 14.20 -33.66
CA LEU A 494 11.79 13.70 -34.70
C LEU A 494 13.23 13.55 -34.21
N ARG A 495 13.72 14.48 -33.38
CA ARG A 495 15.05 14.36 -32.76
C ARG A 495 15.13 13.19 -31.79
N ARG A 496 14.03 12.86 -31.08
CA ARG A 496 13.96 11.69 -30.20
C ARG A 496 14.13 10.39 -30.98
N ILE A 497 13.48 10.25 -32.14
CA ILE A 497 13.64 9.09 -33.03
C ILE A 497 15.06 8.99 -33.55
N VAL A 498 15.64 10.10 -34.01
CA VAL A 498 17.02 10.13 -34.51
C VAL A 498 17.99 9.69 -33.42
N LYS A 499 17.80 10.14 -32.18
CA LYS A 499 18.59 9.66 -31.04
C LYS A 499 18.43 8.16 -30.85
N LEU A 500 17.19 7.66 -30.77
CA LEU A 500 16.93 6.22 -30.62
C LEU A 500 17.61 5.38 -31.71
N MET A 501 17.56 5.82 -32.98
CA MET A 501 18.20 5.11 -34.10
C MET A 501 19.72 5.22 -34.11
N LYS A 502 20.30 6.26 -33.50
CA LYS A 502 21.75 6.38 -33.27
C LYS A 502 22.21 5.48 -32.13
N ASP A 503 21.43 5.43 -31.05
CA ASP A 503 21.68 4.58 -29.88
C ASP A 503 21.52 3.09 -30.25
N ASN A 504 20.67 2.77 -31.23
CA ASN A 504 20.43 1.42 -31.72
C ASN A 504 20.74 1.31 -33.22
N PRO A 505 22.01 1.07 -33.63
CA PRO A 505 22.38 1.05 -35.05
C PRO A 505 21.70 -0.05 -35.89
N THR A 506 21.18 -1.10 -35.26
CA THR A 506 20.60 -2.27 -35.95
C THR A 506 19.10 -2.17 -36.23
N ILE A 507 18.39 -1.21 -35.63
CA ILE A 507 16.93 -1.10 -35.81
C ILE A 507 16.58 -0.40 -37.13
N HIS A 508 15.45 -0.80 -37.71
CA HIS A 508 14.78 -0.13 -38.81
C HIS A 508 13.50 0.54 -38.27
N VAL A 509 12.95 1.52 -38.97
CA VAL A 509 11.72 2.21 -38.54
C VAL A 509 10.78 2.39 -39.72
N GLU A 510 9.52 2.00 -39.54
CA GLU A 510 8.42 2.37 -40.43
C GLU A 510 7.74 3.64 -39.90
N LEU A 511 7.53 4.60 -40.78
CA LEU A 511 6.82 5.86 -40.54
C LEU A 511 5.51 5.82 -41.32
N SER A 512 4.41 5.67 -40.57
CA SER A 512 3.05 5.57 -41.11
C SER A 512 2.31 6.89 -40.91
N SER A 513 1.96 7.58 -41.99
CA SER A 513 1.14 8.79 -41.91
C SER A 513 -0.33 8.50 -42.23
N HIS A 514 -1.24 9.15 -41.51
CA HIS A 514 -2.68 8.96 -41.62
C HIS A 514 -3.39 10.30 -41.92
N THR A 515 -4.59 10.21 -42.47
CA THR A 515 -5.49 11.35 -42.66
C THR A 515 -6.76 11.17 -41.84
N ASP A 516 -7.54 12.24 -41.70
CA ASP A 516 -8.94 12.10 -41.32
C ASP A 516 -9.77 11.59 -42.51
N SER A 517 -11.08 11.48 -42.28
CA SER A 517 -12.11 11.01 -43.23
C SER A 517 -12.58 12.07 -44.22
N GLN A 518 -11.97 13.27 -44.23
CA GLN A 518 -12.40 14.34 -45.10
C GLN A 518 -11.70 14.21 -46.45
N GLY A 519 -12.48 14.08 -47.53
CA GLY A 519 -11.98 13.91 -48.89
C GLY A 519 -12.17 12.50 -49.44
N SER A 520 -11.65 12.24 -50.64
CA SER A 520 -11.72 10.90 -51.25
C SER A 520 -10.56 10.02 -50.76
N ASP A 521 -10.78 8.71 -50.63
CA ASP A 521 -9.77 7.73 -50.21
C ASP A 521 -8.47 7.85 -51.04
N ALA A 522 -8.59 7.98 -52.37
CA ALA A 522 -7.44 8.10 -53.27
C ALA A 522 -6.63 9.38 -53.04
N TYR A 523 -7.30 10.46 -52.65
CA TYR A 523 -6.67 11.71 -52.26
C TYR A 523 -5.92 11.56 -50.94
N ASN A 524 -6.60 11.05 -49.93
CA ASN A 524 -6.10 10.82 -48.58
C ASN A 524 -4.90 9.85 -48.57
N LYS A 525 -4.91 8.85 -49.45
CA LYS A 525 -3.77 7.96 -49.68
C LYS A 525 -2.53 8.67 -50.23
N ARG A 526 -2.70 9.57 -51.21
CA ARG A 526 -1.58 10.37 -51.74
C ARG A 526 -1.08 11.40 -50.74
N LEU A 527 -1.98 12.06 -50.01
CA LEU A 527 -1.62 13.06 -49.01
C LEU A 527 -0.81 12.45 -47.87
N SER A 528 -1.28 11.34 -47.31
CA SER A 528 -0.53 10.60 -46.28
C SER A 528 0.84 10.11 -46.78
N GLN A 529 0.96 9.61 -48.01
CA GLN A 529 2.26 9.18 -48.53
C GLN A 529 3.25 10.36 -48.60
N ARG A 530 2.82 11.52 -49.10
CA ARG A 530 3.66 12.73 -49.14
C ARG A 530 4.14 13.14 -47.74
N ARG A 531 3.29 13.02 -46.72
CA ARG A 531 3.63 13.30 -45.31
C ARG A 531 4.67 12.33 -44.75
N ALA A 532 4.52 11.04 -45.05
CA ALA A 532 5.50 10.02 -44.66
C ALA A 532 6.85 10.25 -45.34
N ASP A 533 6.85 10.53 -46.64
CA ASP A 533 8.06 10.80 -47.43
C ASP A 533 8.80 12.06 -46.95
N ALA A 534 8.07 13.15 -46.64
CA ALA A 534 8.64 14.38 -46.10
C ALA A 534 9.32 14.11 -44.74
N THR A 535 8.68 13.31 -43.89
CA THR A 535 9.20 12.92 -42.58
C THR A 535 10.48 12.10 -42.69
N VAL A 536 10.50 11.10 -43.59
CA VAL A 536 11.71 10.31 -43.91
C VAL A 536 12.83 11.21 -44.43
N ALA A 537 12.53 12.09 -45.39
CA ALA A 537 13.52 13.00 -45.95
C ALA A 537 14.18 13.85 -44.85
N TYR A 538 13.39 14.38 -43.92
CA TYR A 538 13.91 15.15 -42.79
C TYR A 538 14.80 14.32 -41.86
N ILE A 539 14.39 13.11 -41.47
CA ILE A 539 15.21 12.22 -40.62
C ILE A 539 16.54 11.86 -41.31
N VAL A 540 16.55 11.68 -42.63
CA VAL A 540 17.78 11.46 -43.40
C VAL A 540 18.74 12.64 -43.30
N THR A 541 18.24 13.89 -43.34
CA THR A 541 19.10 15.07 -43.16
C THR A 541 19.79 15.14 -41.79
N LEU A 542 19.26 14.43 -40.78
CA LEU A 542 19.83 14.34 -39.43
C LEU A 542 20.86 13.20 -39.25
N GLY A 543 21.20 12.51 -40.35
CA GLY A 543 22.27 11.52 -40.42
C GLY A 543 21.84 10.07 -40.23
N ILE A 544 20.54 9.76 -40.39
CA ILE A 544 20.06 8.37 -40.42
C ILE A 544 20.05 7.89 -41.88
N SER A 545 20.57 6.69 -42.11
CA SER A 545 20.61 6.11 -43.46
C SER A 545 19.22 5.73 -43.96
N LYS A 546 18.93 5.99 -45.24
CA LYS A 546 17.59 5.83 -45.85
C LYS A 546 17.11 4.38 -45.87
N ASP A 547 18.02 3.41 -46.00
CA ASP A 547 17.74 1.98 -45.94
C ASP A 547 17.13 1.53 -44.60
N ARG A 548 17.34 2.30 -43.53
CA ARG A 548 16.77 2.04 -42.20
C ARG A 548 15.36 2.59 -42.02
N LEU A 549 14.77 3.25 -43.04
CA LEU A 549 13.51 3.98 -42.95
C LEU A 549 12.53 3.50 -44.03
N GLN A 550 11.29 3.20 -43.61
CA GLN A 550 10.19 2.85 -44.50
C GLN A 550 9.08 3.89 -44.39
N ALA A 551 8.67 4.51 -45.50
CA ALA A 551 7.55 5.44 -45.53
C ALA A 551 6.26 4.73 -45.98
N ARG A 552 5.18 4.84 -45.19
CA ARG A 552 3.86 4.29 -45.53
C ARG A 552 2.78 5.37 -45.39
N GLY A 553 2.13 5.72 -46.49
CA GLY A 553 0.88 6.49 -46.44
C GLY A 553 -0.29 5.56 -46.18
N ALA A 554 -0.91 5.59 -45.00
CA ALA A 554 -2.09 4.79 -44.69
C ALA A 554 -3.36 5.40 -45.30
N GLY A 555 -3.46 6.73 -45.33
CA GLY A 555 -4.68 7.46 -45.67
C GLY A 555 -5.68 7.39 -44.51
N GLU A 556 -6.96 7.26 -44.83
CA GLU A 556 -8.04 7.12 -43.85
C GLU A 556 -8.40 5.67 -43.52
N SER A 557 -7.66 4.68 -44.04
CA SER A 557 -7.98 3.26 -43.84
C SER A 557 -7.79 2.77 -42.40
N GLU A 558 -7.10 3.56 -41.57
CA GLU A 558 -6.72 3.23 -40.19
C GLU A 558 -7.03 4.43 -39.27
N LEU A 559 -8.32 4.77 -39.13
CA LEU A 559 -8.79 5.85 -38.25
C LEU A 559 -8.59 5.46 -36.78
N LYS A 560 -8.00 6.37 -35.99
CA LYS A 560 -7.86 6.24 -34.53
C LYS A 560 -9.15 6.64 -33.82
N ASN A 561 -9.75 7.76 -34.23
CA ASN A 561 -11.08 8.16 -33.85
C ASN A 561 -12.09 7.57 -34.84
N THR A 562 -12.55 6.35 -34.55
CA THR A 562 -13.51 5.61 -35.40
C THR A 562 -14.90 6.24 -35.45
N LYS A 563 -15.21 7.19 -34.55
CA LYS A 563 -16.48 7.93 -34.56
C LYS A 563 -16.53 9.00 -35.65
N CYS A 564 -15.38 9.44 -36.14
CA CYS A 564 -15.28 10.42 -37.23
C CYS A 564 -14.96 9.74 -38.55
N ALA A 565 -15.81 8.79 -38.94
CA ALA A 565 -15.74 8.12 -40.24
C ALA A 565 -16.44 8.94 -41.34
N ASN A 566 -16.37 8.45 -42.58
CA ASN A 566 -16.94 9.13 -43.74
C ASN A 566 -18.43 9.43 -43.53
N ASN A 567 -18.83 10.67 -43.85
CA ASN A 567 -20.20 11.19 -43.69
C ASN A 567 -20.70 11.32 -42.23
N VAL A 568 -19.82 11.26 -41.23
CA VAL A 568 -20.18 11.57 -39.83
C VAL A 568 -19.73 13.00 -39.50
N PRO A 569 -20.64 13.88 -39.02
CA PRO A 569 -20.26 15.24 -38.62
C PRO A 569 -19.40 15.20 -37.36
N CYS A 570 -18.17 15.69 -37.48
CA CYS A 570 -17.23 15.87 -36.37
C CYS A 570 -16.65 17.29 -36.40
N THR A 571 -16.19 17.76 -35.24
CA THR A 571 -15.42 18.99 -35.10
C THR A 571 -14.00 18.82 -35.66
N ASP A 572 -13.31 19.92 -35.98
CA ASP A 572 -11.93 19.83 -36.48
C ASP A 572 -10.98 19.20 -35.44
N GLU A 573 -11.17 19.47 -34.15
CA GLU A 573 -10.37 18.86 -33.08
C GLU A 573 -10.57 17.32 -33.03
N GLU A 574 -11.78 16.82 -33.30
CA GLU A 574 -12.04 15.39 -33.37
C GLU A 574 -11.43 14.74 -34.62
N HIS A 575 -11.38 15.45 -35.74
CA HIS A 575 -10.68 15.01 -36.96
C HIS A 575 -9.15 15.05 -36.80
N LYS A 576 -8.63 16.04 -36.06
CA LYS A 576 -7.19 16.21 -35.79
C LYS A 576 -6.55 14.97 -35.16
N ILE A 577 -7.30 14.23 -34.32
CA ILE A 577 -6.85 12.96 -33.74
C ILE A 577 -6.43 11.93 -34.81
N ASN A 578 -7.07 11.94 -35.98
CA ASN A 578 -6.76 11.03 -37.08
C ASN A 578 -5.57 11.50 -37.93
N ARG A 579 -5.32 12.81 -38.00
CA ARG A 579 -4.23 13.45 -38.76
C ARG A 579 -2.90 13.33 -38.01
N ARG A 580 -2.30 12.13 -38.05
CA ARG A 580 -1.11 11.77 -37.26
C ARG A 580 -0.07 11.03 -38.08
N THR A 581 1.16 10.97 -37.56
CA THR A 581 2.17 10.01 -38.00
C THR A 581 2.55 9.10 -36.84
N GLU A 582 2.46 7.80 -37.08
CA GLU A 582 2.92 6.74 -36.18
C GLU A 582 4.30 6.27 -36.63
N PHE A 583 5.14 5.85 -35.69
CA PHE A 583 6.38 5.15 -36.01
C PHE A 583 6.38 3.76 -35.40
N LYS A 584 6.96 2.81 -36.10
CA LYS A 584 7.05 1.44 -35.65
C LYS A 584 8.49 1.00 -35.80
N VAL A 585 9.13 0.63 -34.68
CA VAL A 585 10.48 0.07 -34.72
C VAL A 585 10.38 -1.34 -35.27
N ILE A 586 11.19 -1.64 -36.27
CA ILE A 586 11.32 -2.95 -36.89
C ILE A 586 12.71 -3.48 -36.52
N CYS A 587 12.74 -4.65 -35.92
CA CYS A 587 13.99 -5.35 -35.63
C CYS A 587 14.16 -6.49 -36.63
N ASN A 588 15.38 -6.62 -37.14
CA ASN A 588 15.76 -7.69 -38.05
C ASN A 588 16.17 -8.94 -37.29
#